data_AF-A0A416TY83-F1
#
_entry.id   AF-A0A416TY83-F1
#
_cell.length_a   1.000
_cell.length_b   1.000
_cell.length_c   1.000
_cell.angle_alpha   90.00
_cell.angle_beta   90.00
_cell.angle_gamma   90.00
#
_symmetry.space_group_name_H-M   'P 1'
#
loop_
_entity.id
_entity.type
_entity.pdbx_description
1 polymer ?
#
loop_
_entity_poly.entity_id
_entity_poly.type
_entity_poly.pdbx_seq_one_letter_code
_entity_poly.pdbx_strand_id
1 'polypeptide(L)'
;MANNRVCLTCGKAYEYCGYCPTSKNLPMWMNLFDTENCKNVFETVSDYAQGAISKETAVTDLSLCDLSKVSAYKENIQRLVSEIIDNKNDKKVTATKKREQAVKIVPKSKVNKNSVD
;
A
#
# COMPACT_ATOMS: atom_id res chain seq x y z
N MET A 1 14.93 21.13 3.85
CA MET A 1 14.67 20.19 2.75
C MET A 1 13.17 19.98 2.66
N ALA A 2 12.57 20.18 1.48
CA ALA A 2 11.21 19.73 1.23
C ALA A 2 11.21 18.19 1.23
N ASN A 3 10.49 17.57 2.15
CA ASN A 3 10.38 16.11 2.24
C ASN A 3 9.38 15.64 1.18
N ASN A 4 9.82 15.68 -0.07
CA ASN A 4 9.03 15.24 -1.21
C ASN A 4 9.00 13.71 -1.20
N ARG A 5 7.80 13.16 -1.04
CA ARG A 5 7.48 11.76 -1.24
C ARG A 5 6.99 11.57 -2.67
N VAL A 6 7.02 10.33 -3.14
CA VAL A 6 6.49 9.95 -4.46
C VAL A 6 5.46 8.86 -4.24
N CYS A 7 4.25 9.08 -4.76
CA CYS A 7 3.16 8.14 -4.55
C CYS A 7 3.46 6.80 -5.22
N LEU A 8 3.27 5.70 -4.48
CA LEU A 8 3.49 4.37 -5.03
C LEU A 8 2.50 4.01 -6.13
N THR A 9 1.29 4.58 -6.10
CA THR A 9 0.19 4.30 -7.04
C THR A 9 0.27 5.15 -8.29
N CYS A 10 0.30 6.48 -8.14
CA CYS A 10 0.22 7.43 -9.26
C CYS A 10 1.57 8.06 -9.65
N GLY A 11 2.64 7.85 -8.87
CA GLY A 11 3.95 8.42 -9.16
C GLY A 11 4.05 9.95 -8.95
N LYS A 12 2.99 10.62 -8.52
CA LYS A 12 3.00 12.05 -8.22
C LYS A 12 3.91 12.35 -7.03
N ALA A 13 4.71 13.42 -7.13
CA ALA A 13 5.45 13.96 -6.00
C ALA A 13 4.51 14.78 -5.09
N TYR A 14 4.66 14.62 -3.78
CA TYR A 14 3.86 15.32 -2.78
C TYR A 14 4.69 15.58 -1.52
N GLU A 15 4.29 16.58 -0.73
CA GLU A 15 5.01 16.92 0.49
C GLU A 15 4.43 16.16 1.68
N TYR A 16 5.28 15.41 2.38
CA TYR A 16 4.92 14.80 3.65
C TYR A 16 6.14 14.58 4.54
N CYS A 17 6.05 15.08 5.78
CA CYS A 17 7.10 14.94 6.78
C CYS A 17 6.55 14.33 8.08
N GLY A 18 6.68 13.02 8.26
CA GLY A 18 6.19 12.31 9.45
C GLY A 18 6.83 12.72 10.79
N TYR A 19 7.91 13.51 10.76
CA TYR A 19 8.58 14.04 11.95
C TYR A 19 8.27 15.52 12.21
N CYS A 20 7.66 16.21 11.25
CA CYS A 20 7.40 17.65 11.36
C CYS A 20 6.12 17.87 12.18
N PRO A 21 6.07 18.89 13.04
CA PRO A 21 4.86 19.23 13.81
C PRO A 21 3.62 19.48 12.92
N THR A 22 3.84 20.01 11.71
CA THR A 22 2.80 20.27 10.71
C THR A 22 2.06 19.02 10.24
N SER A 23 2.72 17.85 10.27
CA SER A 23 2.15 16.57 9.85
C SER A 23 1.74 15.68 11.02
N LYS A 24 1.80 16.19 12.27
CA LYS A 24 1.58 15.37 13.48
C LYS A 24 0.21 14.68 13.51
N ASN A 25 -0.80 15.30 12.90
CA ASN A 25 -2.16 14.78 12.82
C ASN A 25 -2.44 14.07 11.48
N LEU A 26 -1.45 13.99 10.59
CA LEU A 26 -1.60 13.31 9.31
C LEU A 26 -1.29 11.81 9.47
N PRO A 27 -2.01 10.94 8.76
CA PRO A 27 -1.85 9.51 8.93
C PRO A 27 -0.51 9.01 8.37
N MET A 28 0.01 7.94 8.99
CA MET A 28 1.31 7.36 8.64
C MET A 28 1.37 6.79 7.22
N TRP A 29 0.24 6.39 6.64
CA TRP A 29 0.18 5.88 5.27
C TRP A 29 0.58 6.93 4.23
N MET A 30 0.53 8.23 4.57
CA MET A 30 1.03 9.32 3.72
C MET A 30 2.55 9.32 3.56
N ASN A 31 3.28 8.37 4.15
CA ASN A 31 4.66 8.13 3.75
C ASN A 31 4.76 7.48 2.36
N LEU A 32 3.70 6.81 1.90
CA LEU A 32 3.69 5.98 0.69
C LEU A 32 2.72 6.50 -0.38
N PHE A 33 1.61 7.13 0.03
CA PHE A 33 0.54 7.58 -0.86
C PHE A 33 0.22 9.05 -0.67
N ASP A 34 -0.09 9.73 -1.77
CA ASP A 34 -0.49 11.15 -1.76
C ASP A 34 -1.96 11.33 -1.36
N THR A 35 -2.80 10.33 -1.63
CA THR A 35 -4.24 10.34 -1.39
C THR A 35 -4.71 9.00 -0.83
N GLU A 36 -5.82 9.03 -0.09
CA GLU A 36 -6.46 7.81 0.42
C GLU A 36 -6.95 6.91 -0.72
N ASN A 37 -7.42 7.50 -1.83
CA ASN A 37 -7.77 6.73 -3.03
C ASN A 37 -6.57 5.94 -3.58
N CYS A 38 -5.39 6.58 -3.67
CA CYS A 38 -4.18 5.89 -4.12
C CYS A 38 -3.77 4.76 -3.17
N LYS A 39 -3.94 4.95 -1.86
CA LYS A 39 -3.72 3.90 -0.86
C LYS A 39 -4.67 2.73 -1.09
N ASN A 40 -5.98 2.98 -1.15
CA ASN A 40 -6.99 1.94 -1.25
C ASN A 40 -6.84 1.12 -2.53
N VAL A 41 -6.66 1.79 -3.69
CA VAL A 41 -6.39 1.09 -4.95
C VAL A 41 -5.15 0.21 -4.84
N PHE A 42 -4.04 0.73 -4.27
CA PHE A 42 -2.81 -0.02 -4.14
C PHE A 42 -2.96 -1.25 -3.22
N GLU A 43 -3.62 -1.08 -2.08
CA GLU A 43 -3.86 -2.17 -1.13
C GLU A 43 -4.74 -3.25 -1.78
N THR A 44 -5.86 -2.88 -2.41
CA THR A 44 -6.75 -3.84 -3.08
C THR A 44 -6.03 -4.64 -4.17
N VAL A 45 -5.28 -3.98 -5.07
CA VAL A 45 -4.56 -4.73 -6.12
C VAL A 45 -3.41 -5.56 -5.56
N SER A 46 -2.79 -5.12 -4.46
CA SER A 46 -1.71 -5.87 -3.81
C SER A 46 -2.24 -7.11 -3.11
N ASP A 47 -3.34 -6.98 -2.39
CA ASP A 47 -4.01 -8.08 -1.70
C ASP A 47 -4.54 -9.11 -2.70
N TYR A 48 -5.11 -8.65 -3.81
CA TYR A 48 -5.50 -9.52 -4.92
C TYR A 48 -4.28 -10.26 -5.51
N ALA A 49 -3.20 -9.55 -5.83
CA ALA A 49 -1.98 -10.14 -6.39
C ALA A 49 -1.30 -11.12 -5.43
N GLN A 50 -1.47 -10.95 -4.12
CA GLN A 50 -0.97 -11.86 -3.09
C GLN A 50 -1.93 -13.05 -2.83
N GLY A 51 -3.13 -13.04 -3.41
CA GLY A 51 -4.18 -14.04 -3.16
C GLY A 51 -4.79 -13.92 -1.76
N ALA A 52 -4.68 -12.75 -1.12
CA ALA A 52 -5.28 -12.47 0.18
C ALA A 52 -6.79 -12.20 0.08
N ILE A 53 -7.25 -11.66 -1.05
CA ILE A 53 -8.66 -11.45 -1.37
C ILE A 53 -9.02 -12.09 -2.71
N SER A 54 -10.30 -12.44 -2.89
CA SER A 54 -10.80 -12.97 -4.17
C SER A 54 -10.99 -11.86 -5.20
N LYS A 55 -11.16 -12.23 -6.47
CA LYS A 55 -11.44 -11.27 -7.54
C LYS A 55 -12.73 -10.50 -7.27
N GLU A 56 -13.77 -11.17 -6.77
CA GLU A 56 -15.07 -10.57 -6.47
C GLU A 56 -14.98 -9.51 -5.35
N THR A 57 -14.21 -9.81 -4.30
CA THR A 57 -13.91 -8.84 -3.24
C THR A 57 -13.12 -7.67 -3.79
N ALA A 58 -12.08 -7.94 -4.60
CA ALA A 58 -11.27 -6.89 -5.21
C ALA A 58 -12.09 -5.97 -6.14
N VAL A 59 -13.03 -6.51 -6.92
CA VAL A 59 -13.97 -5.72 -7.74
C VAL A 59 -14.84 -4.83 -6.86
N THR A 60 -15.36 -5.37 -5.76
CA THR A 60 -16.20 -4.62 -4.82
C THR A 60 -15.41 -3.46 -4.21
N ASP A 61 -14.19 -3.70 -3.74
CA ASP A 61 -13.35 -2.67 -3.13
C ASP A 61 -12.92 -1.60 -4.14
N LEU A 62 -12.55 -2.01 -5.36
CA LEU A 62 -12.22 -1.08 -6.44
C LEU A 62 -13.43 -0.24 -6.88
N SER A 63 -14.66 -0.75 -6.75
CA SER A 63 -15.88 0.01 -7.06
C SER A 63 -16.13 1.19 -6.12
N LEU A 64 -15.56 1.15 -4.92
CA LEU A 64 -15.60 2.24 -3.94
C LEU A 64 -14.52 3.30 -4.20
N CYS A 65 -13.57 3.02 -5.09
CA CYS A 65 -12.46 3.90 -5.42
C CYS A 65 -12.76 4.77 -6.66
N ASP A 66 -12.12 5.93 -6.75
CA ASP A 66 -12.10 6.74 -7.97
C ASP A 66 -11.07 6.17 -8.95
N LEU A 67 -11.58 5.56 -10.03
CA LEU A 67 -10.80 4.98 -11.11
C LEU A 67 -10.70 5.87 -12.36
N SER A 68 -11.21 7.11 -12.30
CA SER A 68 -11.17 8.05 -13.44
C SER A 68 -9.75 8.38 -13.92
N LYS A 69 -8.75 8.20 -13.05
CA LYS A 69 -7.33 8.50 -13.29
C LYS A 69 -6.43 7.27 -13.38
N VAL A 70 -6.99 6.08 -13.65
CA VAL A 70 -6.19 4.85 -13.75
C VAL A 70 -5.06 4.97 -14.78
N SER A 71 -5.26 5.70 -15.88
CA SER A 71 -4.21 5.94 -16.89
C SER A 71 -2.99 6.70 -16.36
N ALA A 72 -3.11 7.43 -15.25
CA ALA A 72 -2.01 8.12 -14.57
C ALA A 72 -1.32 7.23 -13.51
N TYR A 73 -1.82 6.03 -13.25
CA TYR A 73 -1.19 5.10 -12.31
C TYR A 73 0.07 4.49 -12.91
N LYS A 74 0.91 3.90 -12.06
CA LYS A 74 2.04 3.11 -12.55
C LYS A 74 1.55 1.89 -13.31
N GLU A 75 2.29 1.51 -14.34
CA GLU A 75 1.89 0.47 -15.31
C GLU A 75 1.51 -0.87 -14.64
N ASN A 76 2.23 -1.29 -13.59
CA ASN A 76 1.92 -2.51 -12.85
C ASN A 76 0.55 -2.43 -12.15
N ILE A 77 0.17 -1.27 -11.62
CA ILE A 77 -1.14 -1.05 -10.99
C ILE A 77 -2.23 -1.04 -12.06
N GLN A 78 -1.99 -0.38 -13.20
CA GLN A 78 -2.94 -0.37 -14.31
C GLN A 78 -3.28 -1.78 -14.80
N ARG A 79 -2.25 -2.63 -14.94
CA ARG A 79 -2.42 -4.03 -15.35
C ARG A 79 -3.27 -4.82 -14.35
N LEU A 80 -3.00 -4.70 -13.05
CA LEU A 80 -3.78 -5.40 -12.02
C LEU A 80 -5.23 -4.91 -11.93
N VAL A 81 -5.44 -3.59 -12.02
CA VAL A 81 -6.80 -3.01 -12.06
C VAL A 81 -7.57 -3.56 -13.27
N SER A 82 -6.93 -3.64 -14.43
CA SER A 82 -7.54 -4.20 -15.64
C SER A 82 -7.86 -5.69 -15.47
N GLU A 83 -6.94 -6.49 -14.92
CA GLU A 83 -7.15 -7.92 -14.65
C GLU A 83 -8.32 -8.20 -13.70
N ILE A 84 -8.50 -7.35 -12.68
CA ILE A 84 -9.60 -7.45 -11.71
C ILE A 84 -10.93 -7.06 -12.36
N ILE A 85 -10.97 -6.00 -13.16
CA ILE A 85 -12.21 -5.49 -13.76
C ILE A 85 -12.61 -6.26 -15.03
N ASP A 86 -11.66 -6.88 -15.72
CA ASP A 86 -11.93 -7.64 -16.94
C ASP A 86 -12.72 -8.91 -16.63
N ASN A 87 -13.98 -8.92 -17.06
CA ASN A 87 -14.92 -10.04 -16.95
C ASN A 87 -14.65 -11.16 -17.98
N LYS A 88 -13.57 -11.06 -18.76
CA LYS A 88 -13.26 -12.03 -19.81
C LYS A 88 -12.26 -13.08 -19.29
N ASN A 89 -12.83 -14.24 -18.93
CA ASN A 89 -12.18 -15.53 -18.71
C ASN A 89 -11.51 -15.74 -17.34
N ASP A 90 -12.29 -16.30 -16.42
CA ASP A 90 -11.81 -17.28 -15.44
C ASP A 90 -11.18 -18.49 -16.15
N LYS A 91 -9.93 -18.33 -16.59
CA LYS A 91 -9.01 -19.42 -16.84
C LYS A 91 -7.66 -19.11 -16.21
N LYS A 92 -7.58 -19.47 -14.93
CA LYS A 92 -6.42 -20.05 -14.23
C LYS A 92 -5.09 -19.29 -14.35
N VAL A 93 -4.77 -18.48 -13.34
CA VAL A 93 -3.38 -18.28 -12.90
C VAL A 93 -3.25 -18.65 -11.43
N THR A 94 -3.06 -19.95 -11.21
CA THR A 94 -2.30 -20.46 -10.06
C THR A 94 -0.83 -20.14 -10.27
N ALA A 95 -0.23 -19.29 -9.43
CA ALA A 95 1.20 -19.37 -9.07
C ALA A 95 1.54 -18.51 -7.85
N THR A 96 1.33 -19.11 -6.68
CA THR A 96 2.12 -19.02 -5.45
C THR A 96 3.44 -18.25 -5.54
N LYS A 97 3.60 -17.20 -4.73
CA LYS A 97 4.82 -17.01 -3.94
C LYS A 97 4.51 -16.34 -2.60
N LYS A 98 4.18 -17.17 -1.61
CA LYS A 98 4.29 -16.85 -0.18
C LYS A 98 5.70 -16.30 0.06
N ARG A 99 5.85 -14.99 0.22
CA ARG A 99 7.00 -14.41 0.93
C ARG A 99 6.59 -14.31 2.39
N GLU A 100 7.00 -15.31 3.14
CA GLU A 100 7.04 -15.31 4.59
C GLU A 100 7.92 -14.12 5.03
N GLN A 101 7.29 -13.01 5.42
CA GLN A 101 8.00 -11.94 6.10
C GLN A 101 8.04 -12.34 7.58
N ALA A 102 9.16 -12.96 7.96
CA ALA A 102 9.53 -13.11 9.36
C ALA A 102 9.61 -11.71 10.00
N VAL A 103 8.55 -11.31 10.70
CA VAL A 103 8.56 -10.17 11.61
C VAL A 103 9.60 -10.49 12.68
N LYS A 104 10.79 -9.90 12.56
CA LYS A 104 11.76 -9.85 13.66
C LYS A 104 11.12 -9.04 14.78
N ILE A 105 10.65 -9.74 15.79
CA ILE A 105 10.28 -9.18 17.09
C ILE A 105 11.52 -8.44 17.59
N VAL A 106 11.46 -7.11 17.62
CA VAL A 106 12.47 -6.27 18.27
C VAL A 106 12.36 -6.57 19.78
N PRO A 107 13.42 -7.06 20.45
CA PRO A 107 13.36 -7.28 21.89
C PRO A 107 13.26 -5.93 22.60
N LYS A 108 12.22 -5.76 23.42
CA LYS A 108 12.10 -4.67 24.39
C LYS A 108 13.32 -4.72 25.31
N SER A 109 14.16 -3.68 25.24
CA SER A 109 15.33 -3.50 26.09
C SER A 109 14.94 -3.68 27.56
N LYS A 110 15.62 -4.62 28.20
CA LYS A 110 15.57 -4.84 29.64
C LYS A 110 16.11 -3.59 30.34
N VAL A 111 15.32 -3.05 31.25
CA VAL A 111 15.78 -2.18 32.33
C VAL A 111 16.96 -2.85 33.01
N ASN A 112 18.12 -2.19 33.05
CA ASN A 112 19.18 -2.54 33.97
C ASN A 112 19.46 -1.34 34.87
N LYS A 113 19.05 -1.47 36.13
CA LYS A 113 19.63 -0.73 37.25
C LYS A 113 21.02 -1.30 37.48
N ASN A 114 21.98 -0.42 37.77
CA ASN A 114 23.21 -0.61 38.56
C ASN A 114 24.20 0.46 38.09
N SER A 115 24.98 1.15 38.91
CA SER A 115 25.30 1.12 40.35
C SER A 115 25.97 2.48 40.63
N VAL A 116 26.10 2.97 41.86
CA VAL A 116 27.26 2.94 42.80
C VAL A 116 27.08 4.30 43.54
N ASP A 117 27.18 4.52 44.85
CA ASP A 117 27.89 3.97 46.00
C ASP A 117 27.00 4.08 47.26
#